data_AF-A0A380P0U7-F1
#
_entry.id   AF-A0A380P0U7-F1
#
_cell.length_a   1.000
_cell.length_b   1.000
_cell.length_c   1.000
_cell.angle_alpha   90.00
_cell.angle_beta   90.00
_cell.angle_gamma   90.00
#
_symmetry.space_group_name_H-M   'P 1'
#
loop_
_entity.id
_entity.type
_entity.pdbx_description
1 polymer ?
#
loop_
_entity_poly.entity_id
_entity_poly.type
_entity_poly.pdbx_seq_one_letter_code
_entity_poly.pdbx_strand_id
1 'polypeptide(L)' 'MAINLTQLEQNIKAGQIDPIYLIQGNDQYLLDVVRHLFINLIPNEDRMLNLAQFDMRETALSVAIDDAKSVPFLVIDAL' A
#
# COMPACT_ATOMS: atom_id res chain seq x y z
N MET A 1 -10.10 1.62 -13.01
CA MET A 1 -9.60 1.16 -14.33
C MET A 1 -8.70 -0.03 -14.08
N ALA A 2 -8.75 -1.09 -14.91
CA ALA A 2 -7.85 -2.23 -14.73
C ALA A 2 -6.49 -1.95 -15.40
N ILE A 3 -5.40 -2.18 -14.67
CA ILE A 3 -4.02 -2.04 -15.14
C ILE A 3 -3.23 -3.31 -14.81
N ASN A 4 -2.15 -3.57 -15.53
CA ASN A 4 -1.25 -4.68 -15.25
C ASN A 4 -0.05 -4.24 -14.39
N LEU A 5 0.78 -5.20 -13.97
CA LEU A 5 1.96 -4.95 -13.14
C LEU A 5 2.93 -3.94 -13.77
N THR A 6 3.22 -4.08 -15.07
CA THR A 6 4.14 -3.17 -15.78
C THR A 6 3.63 -1.73 -15.76
N GLN A 7 2.32 -1.52 -16.00
CA GLN A 7 1.71 -0.20 -15.93
C GLN A 7 1.71 0.34 -14.51
N LEU A 8 1.45 -0.50 -13.50
CA LEU A 8 1.52 -0.11 -12.09
C LEU A 8 2.93 0.39 -11.71
N GLU A 9 3.97 -0.34 -12.10
CA GLU A 9 5.36 0.07 -11.86
C GLU A 9 5.69 1.42 -12.50
N GLN A 10 5.22 1.66 -13.72
CA GLN A 10 5.41 2.93 -14.42
C GLN A 10 4.69 4.07 -13.69
N ASN A 11 3.44 3.86 -13.27
CA ASN A 11 2.65 4.85 -12.54
C ASN A 11 3.32 5.22 -11.21
N ILE A 12 3.74 4.21 -10.43
CA ILE A 12 4.46 4.42 -9.16
C ILE A 12 5.75 5.23 -9.38
N LYS A 13 6.57 4.86 -10.38
CA LYS A 13 7.80 5.60 -10.72
C LYS A 13 7.53 7.04 -11.13
N ALA A 14 6.37 7.32 -11.72
CA ALA A 14 5.94 8.65 -12.13
C ALA A 14 5.24 9.44 -10.99
N GLY A 15 5.13 8.88 -9.78
CA GLY A 15 4.41 9.51 -8.67
C GLY A 15 2.88 9.54 -8.86
N GLN A 16 2.35 8.78 -9.81
CA GLN A 16 0.92 8.68 -10.10
C GLN A 16 0.31 7.58 -9.23
N ILE A 17 0.01 7.93 -7.98
CA ILE A 17 -0.46 6.99 -6.97
C ILE A 17 -1.92 7.29 -6.60
N ASP A 18 -2.77 6.29 -6.76
CA ASP A 18 -4.17 6.31 -6.34
C ASP A 18 -4.28 5.94 -4.85
N PRO A 19 -5.31 6.41 -4.14
CA PRO A 19 -5.45 6.12 -2.70
C PRO A 19 -5.81 4.67 -2.39
N ILE A 20 -6.39 3.92 -3.35
CA ILE A 20 -6.87 2.55 -3.14
C ILE A 20 -6.56 1.69 -4.36
N TYR A 21 -5.98 0.52 -4.11
CA TYR A 21 -5.72 -0.50 -5.12
C TYR A 21 -6.37 -1.83 -4.73
N LEU A 22 -7.00 -2.50 -5.70
CA LEU A 22 -7.39 -3.91 -5.60
C LEU A 22 -6.44 -4.73 -6.48
N ILE A 23 -5.63 -5.58 -5.84
CA ILE A 23 -4.68 -6.45 -6.53
C ILE A 23 -5.28 -7.85 -6.59
N GLN A 24 -5.37 -8.43 -7.80
CA GLN A 24 -5.91 -9.77 -8.02
C GLN A 24 -4.94 -10.61 -8.84
N GLY A 25 -4.83 -11.90 -8.52
CA GLY A 25 -3.96 -12.86 -9.18
C GLY A 25 -3.76 -14.11 -8.34
N ASN A 26 -3.24 -15.17 -8.95
CA ASN A 26 -2.96 -16.45 -8.27
C ASN A 26 -1.46 -16.75 -8.18
N ASP A 27 -0.60 -15.91 -8.77
CA ASP A 27 0.85 -16.06 -8.72
C ASP A 27 1.39 -15.32 -7.49
N GLN A 28 1.80 -16.07 -6.48
CA GLN A 28 2.28 -15.52 -5.22
C GLN A 28 3.52 -14.64 -5.40
N TYR A 29 4.42 -14.99 -6.32
CA TYR A 29 5.63 -14.21 -6.55
C TYR A 29 5.27 -12.81 -7.08
N LEU A 30 4.35 -12.72 -8.04
CA LEU A 30 3.91 -11.42 -8.55
C LEU A 30 3.15 -10.60 -7.50
N LEU A 31 2.33 -11.24 -6.66
CA LEU A 31 1.66 -10.57 -5.54
C LEU A 31 2.67 -10.00 -4.54
N ASP A 32 3.74 -10.74 -4.25
CA ASP A 32 4.81 -10.29 -3.36
C ASP A 32 5.62 -9.14 -3.97
N VAL A 33 5.87 -9.16 -5.28
CA VAL A 33 6.48 -8.03 -6.00
C VAL A 33 5.63 -6.77 -5.85
N VAL A 34 4.31 -6.86 -6.08
CA VAL A 34 3.39 -5.73 -5.92
C VAL A 34 3.39 -5.21 -4.49
N ARG A 35 3.35 -6.10 -3.49
CA ARG A 35 3.40 -5.70 -2.08
C ARG A 35 4.67 -4.89 -1.77
N HIS A 36 5.83 -5.36 -2.24
CA HIS A 36 7.09 -4.64 -2.04
C HIS A 36 7.13 -3.28 -2.74
N LEU A 37 6.51 -3.13 -3.91
CA LEU A 37 6.40 -1.83 -4.58
C LEU A 37 5.72 -0.80 -3.67
N PHE A 38 4.61 -1.15 -3.03
CA PHE A 38 3.89 -0.26 -2.12
C PHE A 38 4.63 -0.01 -0.80
N ILE A 39 5.18 -1.06 -0.17
CA ILE A 39 5.97 -0.91 1.06
C ILE A 39 7.17 0.04 0.84
N ASN A 40 7.76 -0.01 -0.35
CA ASN A 40 8.90 0.83 -0.71
C ASN A 40 8.56 2.30 -1.02
N LEU A 41 7.27 2.67 -1.07
CA LEU A 41 6.85 4.07 -1.09
C LEU A 41 7.11 4.77 0.24
N ILE A 42 7.14 4.01 1.33
CA ILE A 42 7.33 4.51 2.69
C ILE A 42 8.81 4.34 3.05
N PRO A 43 9.52 5.42 3.43
CA PRO A 43 10.89 5.34 3.94
C PRO A 43 11.00 4.33 5.09
N ASN A 44 12.11 3.61 5.18
CA ASN A 44 12.24 2.49 6.11
C ASN A 44 12.03 2.94 7.57
N GLU A 45 12.61 4.08 7.92
CA GLU A 45 12.48 4.76 9.21
C GLU A 45 11.03 5.08 9.60
N ASP A 46 10.16 5.34 8.61
CA ASP A 46 8.77 5.74 8.84
C ASP A 46 7.80 4.56 8.89
N ARG A 47 8.20 3.39 8.36
CA ARG A 47 7.32 2.20 8.27
C ARG A 47 6.83 1.71 9.62
N MET A 48 7.62 1.86 10.68
CA MET A 48 7.23 1.40 12.01
C MET A 48 5.93 2.06 12.50
N LEU A 49 5.65 3.29 12.06
CA LEU A 49 4.50 4.07 12.52
C LEU A 49 3.48 4.35 11.40
N ASN A 50 3.88 4.19 10.14
CA ASN A 50 3.05 4.54 8.98
C ASN A 50 2.72 3.36 8.05
N LEU A 51 3.07 2.12 8.41
CA LEU A 51 2.71 0.91 7.65
C LEU A 51 2.04 -0.12 8.56
N ALA A 52 0.78 -0.44 8.24
CA ALA A 52 0.06 -1.55 8.83
C ALA A 52 -0.21 -2.66 7.79
N GLN A 53 -0.15 -3.91 8.24
CA GLN A 53 -0.47 -5.08 7.42
C GLN A 53 -1.41 -5.99 8.21
N PHE A 54 -2.46 -6.47 7.55
CA PHE A 54 -3.50 -7.24 8.20
C PHE A 54 -3.85 -8.47 7.36
N ASP A 55 -4.01 -9.62 8.03
CA ASP A 55 -4.65 -10.80 7.45
C ASP A 55 -6.16 -10.71 7.66
N MET A 56 -6.92 -10.58 6.57
CA MET A 56 -8.38 -10.46 6.63
C MET A 56 -9.10 -11.75 7.07
N ARG A 57 -8.40 -12.88 7.19
CA ARG A 57 -8.94 -14.13 7.77
C ARG A 57 -9.00 -14.07 9.29
N GLU A 58 -8.16 -13.25 9.90
CA GLU A 58 -8.01 -13.12 11.36
C GLU A 58 -8.50 -11.77 11.87
N THR A 59 -8.26 -10.71 11.09
CA THR A 59 -8.63 -9.33 11.42
C THR A 59 -9.81 -8.87 10.57
N ALA A 60 -10.82 -8.27 11.22
CA ALA A 60 -11.96 -7.71 10.51
C ALA A 60 -11.54 -6.52 9.63
N LEU A 61 -12.10 -6.42 8.42
CA LEU A 61 -11.85 -5.33 7.48
C LEU A 61 -12.08 -3.94 8.09
N SER A 62 -13.06 -3.80 9.00
CA SER A 62 -13.34 -2.55 9.69
C SER A 62 -12.13 -2.02 10.47
N VAL A 63 -11.30 -2.90 11.05
CA VAL A 63 -10.09 -2.52 11.78
C VAL A 63 -9.07 -1.90 10.83
N ALA A 64 -8.84 -2.51 9.66
CA ALA A 64 -7.95 -1.97 8.64
C ALA A 64 -8.46 -0.64 8.06
N ILE A 65 -9.78 -0.50 7.90
CA ILE A 65 -10.40 0.74 7.45
C ILE A 65 -10.23 1.85 8.49
N ASP A 66 -10.37 1.54 9.78
CA ASP A 66 -10.23 2.54 10.84
C ASP A 66 -8.76 2.98 11.00
N ASP A 67 -7.79 2.08 10.83
CA ASP A 67 -6.36 2.41 10.74
C ASP A 67 -6.05 3.33 9.54
N ALA A 68 -6.61 3.02 8.36
CA ALA A 68 -6.43 3.83 7.15
C ALA A 68 -7.06 5.25 7.24
N LYS A 69 -7.96 5.50 8.20
CA LYS A 69 -8.51 6.84 8.50
C LYS A 69 -7.66 7.63 9.49
N SER A 70 -6.69 6.99 10.14
CA SER A 70 -5.79 7.65 11.07
C SER A 70 -4.91 8.66 10.34
N VAL A 71 -4.45 9.68 11.06
CA VAL A 71 -3.54 10.69 10.49
C VAL A 71 -2.13 10.09 10.46
N PRO A 72 -1.38 10.23 9.36
CA PRO A 72 0.02 9.80 9.29
C PRO A 72 0.86 10.39 10.42
N PHE A 73 1.76 9.60 10.98
CA PHE A 73 2.60 10.01 12.10
C PHE A 73 3.84 10.75 11.59
N LEU A 74 4.03 11.99 12.05
CA LEU A 74 5.19 12.87 11.80
C LEU A 74 5.55 13.12 10.31
N VAL A 75 4.57 13.05 9.40
CA VAL A 75 4.79 13.53 8.02
C VAL A 75 4.80 15.06 8.04
N ILE A 76 6.00 15.65 8.00
CA ILE A 76 6.23 17.11 8.16
C ILE A 76 5.60 17.94 7.02
N ASP A 77 5.18 17.33 5.90
CA ASP A 77 4.59 18.02 4.75
C ASP A 77 3.05 17.92 4.66
N ALA A 78 2.35 17.75 5.79
CA ALA A 78 0.88 17.80 5.83
C ALA A 78 0.30 19.24 6.03
N LEU A 79 1.09 20.29 5.75
CA LEU A 79 0.66 21.71 5.71
C LEU A 79 1.14 22.41 4.44
#